data_AF-A0A8H5Y164-F1
#
_entry.id   AF-A0A8H5Y164-F1
#
_cell.length_a   1.000
_cell.length_b   1.000
_cell.length_c   1.000
_cell.angle_alpha   90.00
_cell.angle_beta   90.00
_cell.angle_gamma   90.00
#
_symmetry.space_group_name_H-M   'P 1'
#
loop_
_entity.id
_entity.type
_entity.pdbx_description
1 polymer ?
#
loop_
_entity_poly.entity_id
_entity_poly.type
_entity_poly.pdbx_seq_one_letter_code
_entity_poly.pdbx_strand_id
1 'polypeptide(L)'
;MSCEKFDFDSQTIASWVNYQLLNPDGYKAECSLKLDQNIFPYNDFEVDPSTRLPVFKPRQSCVIRVTPLSAAAFLGNEEAVKHLSTFPDPHQYNELISPLSLACLQGHSSIIQLLAGRDAEKNESANTLSAAHIAARKGQSQHIQRLYQEFHLSGISDVDSIPPAIHTLYLDDDEQIKEVISVLFKLDKDALDTQGIWQYYWTCADLARAMRKNVDLVHWLEDKCRSVTN
;
A
#
# COMPACT_ATOMS: atom_id res chain seq x y z
N MET A 1 -5.79 29.48 -9.69
CA MET A 1 -4.43 29.61 -9.13
C MET A 1 -3.74 28.28 -9.34
N SER A 2 -2.73 28.28 -10.21
CA SER A 2 -2.03 27.11 -10.70
C SER A 2 -1.17 26.48 -9.61
N CYS A 3 -1.51 25.26 -9.23
CA CYS A 3 -0.62 24.38 -8.51
C CYS A 3 0.48 23.98 -9.52
N GLU A 4 1.56 24.75 -9.60
CA GLU A 4 2.79 24.31 -10.25
C GLU A 4 3.30 23.12 -9.42
N LYS A 5 2.84 21.93 -9.80
CA LYS A 5 3.17 20.66 -9.15
C LYS A 5 4.66 20.41 -9.36
N PHE A 6 5.45 20.59 -8.31
CA PHE A 6 6.80 20.08 -8.29
C PHE A 6 6.72 18.55 -8.30
N ASP A 7 7.18 17.95 -9.39
CA ASP A 7 7.38 16.51 -9.50
C ASP A 7 8.77 16.19 -8.96
N PHE A 8 8.81 15.59 -7.77
CA PHE A 8 10.04 15.12 -7.15
C PHE A 8 10.21 13.62 -7.40
N ASP A 9 11.46 13.18 -7.31
CA ASP A 9 11.85 11.78 -7.29
C ASP A 9 12.60 11.46 -6.00
N SER A 10 13.09 10.22 -5.88
CA SER A 10 13.85 9.76 -4.72
C SER A 10 15.13 10.58 -4.44
N GLN A 11 15.67 11.29 -5.43
CA GLN A 11 16.90 12.08 -5.30
C GLN A 11 16.63 13.53 -4.89
N THR A 12 15.51 14.09 -5.33
CA THR A 12 15.20 15.52 -5.21
C THR A 12 14.22 15.84 -4.07
N ILE A 13 13.43 14.85 -3.62
CA ILE A 13 12.43 15.04 -2.55
C ILE A 13 13.05 15.49 -1.21
N ALA A 14 14.33 15.15 -0.95
CA ALA A 14 15.04 15.58 0.25
C ALA A 14 15.21 17.11 0.35
N SER A 15 15.50 17.78 -0.77
CA SER A 15 15.62 19.24 -0.81
C SER A 15 14.29 19.91 -0.49
N TRP A 16 13.18 19.35 -0.97
CA TRP A 16 11.84 19.82 -0.64
C TRP A 16 11.53 19.65 0.84
N VAL A 17 11.78 18.47 1.43
CA VAL A 17 11.58 18.25 2.87
C VAL A 17 12.40 19.26 3.69
N ASN A 18 13.66 19.48 3.36
CA ASN A 18 14.51 20.44 4.06
C ASN A 18 13.97 21.88 3.94
N TYR A 19 13.45 22.28 2.78
CA TYR A 19 12.80 23.58 2.61
C TYR A 19 11.57 23.73 3.52
N GLN A 20 10.75 22.69 3.62
CA GLN A 20 9.54 22.67 4.47
C GLN A 20 9.88 22.71 5.97
N LEU A 21 11.03 22.16 6.37
CA LEU A 21 11.52 22.27 7.76
C LEU A 21 11.97 23.70 8.12
N LEU A 22 12.42 24.50 7.15
CA LEU A 22 12.89 25.88 7.36
C LEU A 22 11.75 26.91 7.35
N ASN A 23 10.73 26.67 6.54
CA ASN A 23 9.56 27.55 6.44
C ASN A 23 8.29 26.68 6.49
N PRO A 24 7.78 26.36 7.69
CA PRO A 24 6.65 25.47 7.82
C PRO A 24 5.38 26.22 7.39
N ASP A 25 5.02 26.10 6.11
CA ASP A 25 3.61 26.19 5.69
C ASP A 25 2.77 25.04 6.30
N GLY A 26 3.39 24.22 7.16
CA GLY A 26 2.82 23.10 7.88
C GLY A 26 2.54 21.94 6.96
N TYR A 27 1.64 21.05 7.38
CA TYR A 27 1.20 19.94 6.56
C TYR A 27 0.34 20.35 5.34
N LYS A 28 0.04 21.63 5.14
CA LYS A 28 -0.71 22.07 3.95
C LYS A 28 0.09 21.93 2.65
N ALA A 29 1.42 21.84 2.76
CA ALA A 29 2.27 21.59 1.62
C ALA A 29 2.10 20.15 1.12
N GLU A 30 2.03 20.00 -0.20
CA GLU A 30 1.94 18.72 -0.87
C GLU A 30 2.68 18.80 -2.20
N CYS A 31 3.23 17.68 -2.65
CA CYS A 31 3.88 17.58 -3.95
C CYS A 31 3.63 16.19 -4.56
N SER A 32 4.00 16.04 -5.83
CA SER A 32 4.06 14.73 -6.47
C SER A 32 5.41 14.08 -6.16
N LEU A 33 5.40 12.80 -5.80
CA LEU A 33 6.58 11.95 -5.73
C LEU A 33 6.44 10.82 -6.75
N LYS A 34 7.41 10.73 -7.66
CA LYS A 34 7.55 9.61 -8.57
C LYS A 34 8.29 8.46 -7.87
N LEU A 35 7.66 7.29 -7.87
CA LEU A 35 8.27 6.04 -7.41
C LEU A 35 8.74 5.23 -8.62
N ASP A 36 9.94 4.66 -8.54
CA ASP A 36 10.54 3.79 -9.56
C ASP A 36 9.93 2.37 -9.59
N GLN A 37 8.80 2.19 -8.93
CA GLN A 37 7.99 0.98 -8.95
C GLN A 37 6.51 1.34 -8.80
N ASN A 38 5.64 0.63 -9.50
CA ASN A 38 4.21 0.75 -9.28
C ASN A 38 3.80 0.03 -7.98
N ILE A 39 3.04 0.71 -7.14
CA ILE A 39 2.49 0.15 -5.90
C ILE A 39 0.99 -0.13 -5.97
N PHE A 40 0.31 0.16 -7.09
CA PHE A 40 -1.14 0.00 -7.25
C PHE A 40 -1.50 -1.14 -8.24
N PRO A 41 -1.93 -2.33 -7.75
CA PRO A 41 -2.17 -3.49 -8.59
C PRO A 41 -3.24 -3.28 -9.66
N TYR A 42 -4.30 -2.51 -9.37
CA TYR A 42 -5.41 -2.28 -10.29
C TYR A 42 -4.93 -1.86 -11.69
N ASN A 43 -3.97 -0.95 -11.71
CA ASN A 43 -3.42 -0.33 -12.91
C ASN A 43 -2.46 -1.22 -13.72
N ASP A 44 -2.14 -2.41 -13.23
CA ASP A 44 -1.28 -3.40 -13.89
C ASP A 44 -2.08 -4.50 -14.62
N PHE A 45 -3.41 -4.48 -14.56
CA PHE A 45 -4.27 -5.45 -15.24
C PHE A 45 -5.13 -4.78 -16.31
N GLU A 46 -5.09 -5.35 -17.52
CA GLU A 46 -5.97 -5.00 -18.63
C GLU A 46 -6.86 -6.18 -19.00
N VAL A 47 -8.00 -5.89 -19.64
CA VAL A 47 -8.89 -6.94 -20.15
C VAL A 47 -8.41 -7.41 -21.52
N ASP A 48 -8.22 -8.71 -21.72
CA ASP A 48 -8.16 -9.29 -23.06
C ASP A 48 -9.56 -9.23 -23.72
N PRO A 49 -9.76 -8.47 -24.81
CA PRO A 49 -11.08 -8.32 -25.42
C PRO A 49 -11.65 -9.62 -25.99
N SER A 50 -10.82 -10.62 -26.28
CA SER A 50 -11.21 -11.89 -26.87
C SER A 50 -11.60 -12.91 -25.80
N THR A 51 -10.77 -13.04 -24.76
CA THR A 51 -10.94 -14.07 -23.72
C THR A 51 -11.62 -13.55 -22.45
N ARG A 52 -11.69 -12.22 -22.26
CA ARG A 52 -12.13 -11.53 -21.05
C ARG A 52 -11.28 -11.83 -19.81
N LEU A 53 -10.12 -12.46 -20.01
CA LEU A 53 -9.17 -12.77 -18.94
C LEU A 53 -8.29 -11.56 -18.62
N PRO A 54 -7.73 -11.49 -17.40
CA PRO A 54 -6.77 -10.46 -17.05
C PRO A 54 -5.47 -10.66 -17.84
N VAL A 55 -4.93 -9.56 -18.35
CA VAL A 55 -3.59 -9.48 -18.93
C VAL A 55 -2.74 -8.61 -18.02
N PHE A 56 -1.69 -9.19 -17.46
CA PHE A 56 -0.76 -8.48 -16.59
C PHE A 56 0.23 -7.66 -17.42
N LYS A 57 0.20 -6.34 -17.26
CA LYS A 57 1.11 -5.36 -17.86
C LYS A 57 1.62 -4.40 -16.78
N PRO A 58 2.69 -4.78 -16.06
CA PRO A 58 3.15 -4.00 -14.93
C PRO A 58 3.71 -2.65 -15.36
N ARG A 59 3.22 -1.59 -14.71
CA ARG A 59 3.77 -0.25 -14.82
C ARG A 59 5.12 -0.19 -14.10
N GLN A 60 6.08 0.44 -14.77
CA GLN A 60 7.45 0.56 -14.25
C GLN A 60 7.58 1.66 -13.18
N SER A 61 6.60 2.55 -13.06
CA SER A 61 6.60 3.63 -12.08
C SER A 61 5.18 4.06 -11.76
N CYS A 62 5.01 4.75 -10.65
CA CYS A 62 3.78 5.46 -10.33
C CYS A 62 4.11 6.84 -9.75
N VAL A 63 3.12 7.74 -9.79
CA VAL A 63 3.22 9.05 -9.14
C VAL A 63 2.19 9.07 -8.03
N ILE A 64 2.67 9.35 -6.83
CA ILE A 64 1.84 9.52 -5.64
C ILE A 64 1.92 10.97 -5.19
N ARG A 65 0.92 11.44 -4.46
CA ARG A 65 1.00 12.73 -3.80
C ARG A 65 1.42 12.52 -2.35
N VAL A 66 2.28 13.40 -1.84
CA VAL A 66 2.91 13.29 -0.51
C VAL A 66 2.91 14.63 0.21
N THR A 67 2.77 14.59 1.54
CA THR A 67 3.08 15.69 2.46
C THR A 67 4.54 15.64 2.93
N PRO A 68 5.06 16.70 3.56
CA PRO A 68 6.41 16.71 4.12
C PRO A 68 6.66 15.55 5.08
N LEU A 69 5.68 15.20 5.93
CA LEU A 69 5.83 14.07 6.87
C LEU A 69 5.96 12.75 6.10
N SER A 70 5.10 12.50 5.11
CA SER A 70 5.15 11.26 4.34
C SER A 70 6.44 11.15 3.49
N ALA A 71 6.91 12.26 2.94
CA ALA A 71 8.19 12.32 2.24
C ALA A 71 9.39 12.11 3.19
N ALA A 72 9.37 12.67 4.39
CA ALA A 72 10.39 12.41 5.41
C ALA A 72 10.41 10.92 5.82
N ALA A 73 9.24 10.31 5.94
CA ALA A 73 9.10 8.88 6.22
C ALA A 73 9.65 8.01 5.07
N PHE A 74 9.38 8.38 3.81
CA PHE A 74 9.99 7.75 2.64
C PHE A 74 11.53 7.85 2.66
N LEU A 75 12.07 9.02 3.00
CA LEU A 75 13.51 9.27 3.03
C LEU A 75 14.25 8.60 4.18
N GLY A 76 13.57 8.07 5.19
CA GLY A 76 14.24 7.56 6.39
C GLY A 76 14.73 8.66 7.33
N ASN A 77 14.22 9.89 7.20
CA ASN A 77 14.67 11.02 8.01
C ASN A 77 13.92 11.08 9.35
N GLU A 78 14.42 10.37 10.35
CA GLU A 78 13.82 10.30 11.69
C GLU A 78 13.64 11.65 12.38
N GLU A 79 14.61 12.57 12.24
CA GLU A 79 14.55 13.89 12.87
C GLU A 79 13.43 14.74 12.26
N ALA A 80 13.33 14.72 10.93
CA ALA A 80 12.25 15.37 10.22
C ALA A 80 10.90 14.75 10.58
N VAL A 81 10.82 13.41 10.66
CA VAL A 81 9.59 12.72 11.09
C VAL A 81 9.18 13.17 12.50
N LYS A 82 10.10 13.19 13.47
CA LYS A 82 9.81 13.64 14.84
C LYS A 82 9.34 15.10 14.86
N HIS A 83 10.03 15.98 14.15
CA HIS A 83 9.67 17.40 14.09
C HIS A 83 8.31 17.61 13.43
N LEU A 84 8.11 17.06 12.24
CA LEU A 84 6.88 17.19 11.48
C LEU A 84 5.71 16.53 12.22
N SER A 85 5.92 15.43 12.96
CA SER A 85 4.86 14.76 13.73
C SER A 85 4.19 15.66 14.78
N THR A 86 4.82 16.78 15.18
CA THR A 86 4.27 17.73 16.15
C THR A 86 3.10 18.57 15.63
N PHE A 87 2.90 18.68 14.32
CA PHE A 87 1.78 19.45 13.77
C PHE A 87 0.56 18.56 13.39
N PRO A 88 -0.64 19.15 13.30
CA PRO A 88 -1.86 18.43 12.92
C PRO A 88 -1.81 17.88 11.51
N ASP A 89 -2.41 16.70 11.31
CA ASP A 89 -2.42 15.99 10.05
C ASP A 89 -3.58 16.47 9.13
N PRO A 90 -3.35 16.84 7.85
CA PRO A 90 -4.36 17.29 6.91
C PRO A 90 -5.07 16.11 6.23
N HIS A 91 -4.58 14.88 6.45
CA HIS A 91 -5.02 13.68 5.75
C HIS A 91 -6.33 13.10 6.29
N GLN A 92 -7.10 13.84 7.08
CA GLN A 92 -8.39 13.35 7.57
C GLN A 92 -9.38 13.04 6.43
N TYR A 93 -9.13 13.54 5.20
CA TYR A 93 -10.07 13.44 4.07
C TYR A 93 -9.45 13.28 2.65
N ASN A 94 -8.20 12.83 2.47
CA ASN A 94 -7.59 12.80 1.12
C ASN A 94 -6.91 11.47 0.72
N GLU A 95 -6.81 11.25 -0.60
CA GLU A 95 -6.19 10.10 -1.28
C GLU A 95 -4.65 10.08 -1.20
N LEU A 96 -4.05 10.77 -0.22
CA LEU A 96 -2.60 10.85 -0.10
C LEU A 96 -2.06 9.60 0.59
N ILE A 97 -0.90 9.12 0.13
CA ILE A 97 -0.25 7.95 0.72
C ILE A 97 0.31 8.32 2.09
N SER A 98 -0.01 7.49 3.10
CA SER A 98 0.32 7.82 4.49
C SER A 98 1.83 7.73 4.78
N PRO A 99 2.33 8.52 5.75
CA PRO A 99 3.72 8.41 6.19
C PRO A 99 4.12 7.00 6.63
N LEU A 100 3.24 6.30 7.37
CA LEU A 100 3.50 4.93 7.83
C LEU A 100 3.69 3.98 6.65
N SER A 101 2.85 4.09 5.62
CA SER A 101 2.95 3.22 4.43
C SER A 101 4.26 3.44 3.65
N LEU A 102 4.76 4.67 3.54
CA LEU A 102 6.05 4.94 2.89
C LEU A 102 7.25 4.48 3.73
N ALA A 103 7.16 4.56 5.06
CA ALA A 103 8.15 3.96 5.94
C ALA A 103 8.18 2.43 5.78
N CYS A 104 7.02 1.78 5.70
CA CYS A 104 6.89 0.34 5.41
C CYS A 104 7.48 -0.01 4.03
N LEU A 105 7.22 0.82 3.01
CA LEU A 105 7.69 0.60 1.64
C LEU A 105 9.22 0.55 1.58
N GLN A 106 9.87 1.44 2.34
CA GLN A 106 11.32 1.58 2.39
C GLN A 106 11.98 0.76 3.49
N GLY A 107 11.20 0.14 4.40
CA GLY A 107 11.71 -0.72 5.47
C GLY A 107 12.28 0.05 6.67
N HIS A 108 11.92 1.32 6.86
CA HIS A 108 12.44 2.19 7.92
C HIS A 108 11.83 1.85 9.28
N SER A 109 12.31 0.77 9.90
CA SER A 109 11.71 0.15 11.09
C SER A 109 11.58 1.09 12.30
N SER A 110 12.53 2.01 12.51
CA SER A 110 12.46 3.02 13.56
C SER A 110 11.34 4.03 13.33
N ILE A 111 11.18 4.49 12.08
CA ILE A 111 10.10 5.41 11.68
C ILE A 111 8.73 4.72 11.78
N ILE A 112 8.64 3.45 11.39
CA ILE A 112 7.43 2.65 11.55
C ILE A 112 6.98 2.64 13.02
N GLN A 113 7.90 2.43 13.96
CA GLN A 113 7.57 2.47 15.40
C GLN A 113 7.13 3.87 15.86
N LEU A 114 7.79 4.92 15.41
CA LEU A 114 7.44 6.31 15.74
C LEU A 114 6.05 6.68 15.24
N LEU A 115 5.69 6.28 14.01
CA LEU A 115 4.42 6.62 13.39
C LEU A 115 3.26 5.75 13.87
N ALA A 116 3.50 4.46 14.14
CA ALA A 116 2.46 3.56 14.65
C ALA A 116 1.89 4.04 16.00
N GLY A 117 2.74 4.54 16.90
CA GLY A 117 2.29 5.11 18.18
C GLY A 117 1.39 6.34 17.99
N ARG A 118 1.73 7.22 17.04
CA ARG A 118 0.97 8.43 16.72
C ARG A 118 -0.42 8.10 16.16
N ASP A 119 -0.50 7.17 15.21
CA ASP A 119 -1.77 6.83 14.54
C ASP A 119 -2.73 6.12 15.51
N ALA A 120 -2.19 5.30 16.43
CA ALA A 120 -2.95 4.63 17.47
C ALA A 120 -3.55 5.62 18.50
N GLU A 121 -2.79 6.64 18.90
CA GLU A 121 -3.27 7.70 19.81
C GLU A 121 -4.39 8.54 19.19
N LYS A 122 -4.36 8.72 17.87
CA LYS A 122 -5.33 9.58 17.15
C LYS A 122 -6.54 8.82 16.60
N ASN A 123 -6.56 7.48 16.72
CA ASN A 123 -7.59 6.62 16.12
C ASN A 123 -7.77 6.87 14.61
N GLU A 124 -6.66 7.17 13.92
CA GLU A 124 -6.66 7.46 12.47
C GLU A 124 -6.61 6.13 11.70
N SER A 125 -7.77 5.52 11.45
CA SER A 125 -7.85 4.20 10.81
C SER A 125 -7.75 4.23 9.28
N ALA A 126 -8.06 5.35 8.62
CA ALA A 126 -8.09 5.41 7.15
C ALA A 126 -6.69 5.40 6.51
N ASN A 127 -5.70 5.97 7.19
CA ASN A 127 -4.35 6.17 6.65
C ASN A 127 -3.42 4.97 6.89
N THR A 128 -3.75 4.10 7.85
CA THR A 128 -3.02 2.86 8.17
C THR A 128 -3.37 1.70 7.22
N LEU A 129 -4.49 1.81 6.49
CA LEU A 129 -4.92 0.82 5.49
C LEU A 129 -3.82 0.58 4.44
N SER A 130 -3.19 1.64 3.93
CA SER A 130 -2.09 1.53 2.94
C SER A 130 -0.86 0.79 3.46
N ALA A 131 -0.59 0.79 4.77
CA ALA A 131 0.58 0.10 5.34
C ALA A 131 0.44 -1.43 5.28
N ALA A 132 -0.76 -1.97 5.50
CA ALA A 132 -1.01 -3.41 5.41
C ALA A 132 -0.82 -3.94 3.98
N HIS A 133 -1.24 -3.18 2.96
CA HIS A 133 -1.01 -3.51 1.54
C HIS A 133 0.49 -3.58 1.21
N ILE A 134 1.26 -2.60 1.67
CA ILE A 134 2.70 -2.54 1.45
C ILE A 134 3.42 -3.67 2.22
N ALA A 135 3.02 -3.96 3.46
CA ALA A 135 3.55 -5.07 4.24
C ALA A 135 3.26 -6.42 3.57
N ALA A 136 2.06 -6.59 2.98
CA ALA A 136 1.70 -7.77 2.19
C ALA A 136 2.57 -7.90 0.93
N ARG A 137 2.78 -6.79 0.20
CA ARG A 137 3.69 -6.74 -0.96
C ARG A 137 5.14 -7.09 -0.62
N LYS A 138 5.56 -6.84 0.62
CA LYS A 138 6.92 -7.10 1.12
C LYS A 138 7.05 -8.41 1.91
N GLY A 139 5.98 -9.18 2.05
CA GLY A 139 6.00 -10.48 2.75
C GLY A 139 6.18 -10.38 4.26
N GLN A 140 5.79 -9.26 4.87
CA GLN A 140 6.03 -8.97 6.28
C GLN A 140 4.89 -9.50 7.19
N SER A 141 4.71 -10.83 7.24
CA SER A 141 3.62 -11.49 7.98
C SER A 141 3.44 -11.01 9.42
N GLN A 142 4.53 -10.87 10.19
CA GLN A 142 4.49 -10.40 11.58
C GLN A 142 4.01 -8.95 11.69
N HIS A 143 4.38 -8.12 10.71
CA HIS A 143 3.98 -6.72 10.67
C HIS A 143 2.48 -6.59 10.36
N ILE A 144 1.97 -7.39 9.43
CA ILE A 144 0.53 -7.47 9.13
C ILE A 144 -0.26 -7.83 10.39
N GLN A 145 0.15 -8.86 11.14
CA GLN A 145 -0.53 -9.25 12.38
C GLN A 145 -0.59 -8.11 13.38
N ARG A 146 0.54 -7.39 13.55
CA ARG A 146 0.60 -6.23 14.45
C ARG A 146 -0.34 -5.12 14.00
N LEU A 147 -0.32 -4.75 12.72
CA LEU A 147 -1.20 -3.71 12.17
C LEU A 147 -2.69 -4.05 12.39
N TYR A 148 -3.10 -5.28 12.10
CA TYR A 148 -4.49 -5.70 12.33
C TYR A 148 -4.90 -5.67 13.80
N GLN A 149 -4.00 -6.04 14.72
CA GLN A 149 -4.25 -6.03 16.16
C GLN A 149 -4.29 -4.63 16.74
N GLU A 150 -3.31 -3.79 16.42
CA GLU A 150 -3.19 -2.44 16.98
C GLU A 150 -4.32 -1.53 16.46
N PHE A 151 -4.66 -1.63 15.19
CA PHE A 151 -5.64 -0.76 14.53
C PHE A 151 -7.02 -1.38 14.35
N HIS A 152 -7.25 -2.61 14.84
CA HIS A 152 -8.54 -3.32 14.75
C HIS A 152 -9.10 -3.37 13.32
N LEU A 153 -8.22 -3.65 12.35
CA LEU A 153 -8.53 -3.59 10.92
C LEU A 153 -9.44 -4.75 10.50
N SER A 154 -10.37 -4.48 9.58
CA SER A 154 -11.24 -5.48 8.95
C SER A 154 -11.80 -4.95 7.62
N GLY A 155 -11.85 -5.79 6.58
CA GLY A 155 -12.40 -5.43 5.26
C GLY A 155 -11.63 -4.32 4.56
N ILE A 156 -10.32 -4.24 4.80
CA ILE A 156 -9.51 -3.11 4.33
C ILE A 156 -9.16 -3.25 2.85
N SER A 157 -9.11 -2.13 2.16
CA SER A 157 -8.70 -2.05 0.75
C SER A 157 -7.93 -0.77 0.47
N ASP A 158 -7.18 -0.76 -0.64
CA ASP A 158 -6.47 0.42 -1.12
C ASP A 158 -7.42 1.37 -1.88
N VAL A 159 -6.86 2.43 -2.46
CA VAL A 159 -7.60 3.47 -3.19
C VAL A 159 -8.42 2.93 -4.36
N ASP A 160 -8.05 1.78 -4.91
CA ASP A 160 -8.73 1.10 -6.02
C ASP A 160 -9.60 -0.08 -5.53
N SER A 161 -9.93 -0.10 -4.23
CA SER A 161 -10.65 -1.18 -3.55
C SER A 161 -9.94 -2.54 -3.59
N ILE A 162 -8.62 -2.57 -3.83
CA ILE A 162 -7.84 -3.83 -3.83
C ILE A 162 -7.51 -4.24 -2.39
N PRO A 163 -7.82 -5.46 -1.95
CA PRO A 163 -7.44 -5.90 -0.62
C PRO A 163 -5.94 -6.26 -0.51
N PRO A 164 -5.35 -6.27 0.70
CA PRO A 164 -3.93 -6.53 0.89
C PRO A 164 -3.46 -7.87 0.32
N ALA A 165 -4.32 -8.89 0.26
CA ALA A 165 -3.93 -10.20 -0.24
C ALA A 165 -3.51 -10.17 -1.71
N ILE A 166 -4.06 -9.27 -2.54
CA ILE A 166 -3.66 -9.17 -3.95
C ILE A 166 -2.26 -8.61 -4.09
N HIS A 167 -1.84 -7.74 -3.17
CA HIS A 167 -0.48 -7.19 -3.16
C HIS A 167 0.58 -8.27 -2.90
N THR A 168 0.22 -9.41 -2.29
CA THR A 168 1.15 -10.53 -2.08
C THR A 168 1.63 -11.17 -3.38
N LEU A 169 0.86 -11.07 -4.47
CA LEU A 169 1.22 -11.67 -5.77
C LEU A 169 2.51 -11.06 -6.37
N TYR A 170 2.99 -9.93 -5.85
CA TYR A 170 4.24 -9.30 -6.26
C TYR A 170 5.48 -9.90 -5.58
N LEU A 171 5.32 -10.81 -4.62
CA LEU A 171 6.44 -11.57 -4.06
C LEU A 171 6.92 -12.62 -5.06
N ASP A 172 8.22 -12.89 -5.08
CA ASP A 172 8.80 -13.88 -5.99
C ASP A 172 8.61 -15.33 -5.50
N ASP A 173 8.53 -15.53 -4.18
CA ASP A 173 8.42 -16.85 -3.55
C ASP A 173 6.96 -17.24 -3.30
N ASP A 174 6.47 -18.25 -4.02
CA ASP A 174 5.10 -18.76 -3.91
C ASP A 174 4.76 -19.31 -2.51
N GLU A 175 5.72 -19.88 -1.78
CA GLU A 175 5.47 -20.34 -0.41
C GLU A 175 5.31 -19.16 0.54
N GLN A 176 6.06 -18.09 0.33
CA GLN A 176 5.86 -16.84 1.06
C GLN A 176 4.50 -16.22 0.74
N ILE A 177 4.03 -16.26 -0.51
CA ILE A 177 2.68 -15.83 -0.87
C ILE A 177 1.63 -16.62 -0.06
N LYS A 178 1.73 -17.96 -0.04
CA LYS A 178 0.80 -18.82 0.71
C LYS A 178 0.81 -18.51 2.20
N GLU A 179 1.99 -18.26 2.78
CA GLU A 179 2.14 -17.89 4.19
C GLU A 179 1.39 -16.60 4.51
N VAL A 180 1.69 -15.53 3.75
CA VAL A 180 1.13 -14.20 3.98
C VAL A 180 -0.38 -14.18 3.75
N ILE A 181 -0.87 -14.85 2.70
CA ILE A 181 -2.31 -15.00 2.46
C ILE A 181 -2.96 -15.79 3.60
N SER A 182 -2.33 -16.84 4.12
CA SER A 182 -2.87 -17.60 5.25
C SER A 182 -2.95 -16.76 6.53
N VAL A 183 -2.04 -15.81 6.73
CA VAL A 183 -2.11 -14.84 7.83
C VAL A 183 -3.26 -13.86 7.61
N LEU A 184 -3.35 -13.25 6.43
CA LEU A 184 -4.43 -12.31 6.10
C LEU A 184 -5.80 -12.97 6.22
N PHE A 185 -5.96 -14.20 5.73
CA PHE A 185 -7.22 -14.95 5.79
C PHE A 185 -7.67 -15.28 7.22
N LYS A 186 -6.72 -15.45 8.17
CA LYS A 186 -7.04 -15.64 9.60
C LYS A 186 -7.50 -14.35 10.27
N LEU A 187 -7.01 -13.21 9.80
CA LEU A 187 -7.32 -11.89 10.33
C LEU A 187 -8.60 -11.32 9.72
N ASP A 188 -8.82 -11.63 8.45
CA ASP A 188 -9.95 -11.16 7.65
C ASP A 188 -10.41 -12.26 6.69
N LYS A 189 -11.64 -12.75 6.91
CA LYS A 189 -12.24 -13.81 6.09
C LYS A 189 -12.47 -13.39 4.63
N ASP A 190 -12.60 -12.08 4.39
CA ASP A 190 -12.89 -11.52 3.08
C ASP A 190 -11.60 -10.97 2.44
N ALA A 191 -10.41 -11.31 2.98
CA ALA A 191 -9.11 -10.82 2.52
C ALA A 191 -8.81 -11.03 1.03
N LEU A 192 -9.46 -12.02 0.40
CA LEU A 192 -9.31 -12.36 -1.02
C LEU A 192 -10.49 -11.89 -1.88
N ASP A 193 -11.45 -11.17 -1.31
CA ASP A 193 -12.61 -10.69 -2.03
C ASP A 193 -12.19 -9.63 -3.06
N THR A 194 -12.47 -9.95 -4.32
CA THR A 194 -12.15 -9.11 -5.48
C THR A 194 -13.42 -8.75 -6.26
N GLN A 195 -14.59 -9.02 -5.68
CA GLN A 195 -15.87 -8.83 -6.32
C GLN A 195 -16.13 -7.35 -6.60
N GLY A 196 -16.47 -7.05 -7.86
CA GLY A 196 -16.84 -5.70 -8.28
C GLY A 196 -15.67 -4.75 -8.54
N ILE A 197 -14.42 -5.17 -8.27
CA ILE A 197 -13.23 -4.37 -8.56
C ILE A 197 -13.02 -4.25 -10.07
N TRP A 198 -12.92 -5.40 -10.75
CA TRP A 198 -12.79 -5.45 -12.20
C TRP A 198 -14.12 -5.85 -12.85
N GLN A 199 -14.33 -5.37 -14.08
CA GLN A 199 -15.55 -5.58 -14.87
C GLN A 199 -16.01 -7.05 -14.95
N TYR A 200 -15.06 -7.99 -14.98
CA TYR A 200 -15.34 -9.42 -15.16
C TYR A 200 -15.13 -10.25 -13.89
N TYR A 201 -15.12 -9.61 -12.71
CA TYR A 201 -15.06 -10.29 -11.41
C TYR A 201 -13.90 -11.28 -11.29
N TRP A 202 -12.71 -10.87 -11.73
CA TRP A 202 -11.51 -11.70 -11.66
C TRP A 202 -11.16 -12.01 -10.21
N THR A 203 -10.93 -13.29 -9.94
CA THR A 203 -10.48 -13.79 -8.64
C THR A 203 -8.98 -13.59 -8.47
N CYS A 204 -8.49 -13.70 -7.22
CA CYS A 204 -7.05 -13.73 -6.94
C CYS A 204 -6.31 -14.81 -7.77
N ALA A 205 -6.93 -15.96 -8.00
CA ALA A 205 -6.38 -17.02 -8.86
C ALA A 205 -6.26 -16.60 -10.33
N ASP A 206 -7.22 -15.83 -10.86
CA ASP A 206 -7.16 -15.28 -12.22
C ASP A 206 -5.99 -14.30 -12.37
N LEU A 207 -5.80 -13.42 -11.38
CA LEU A 207 -4.68 -12.50 -11.35
C LEU A 207 -3.33 -13.22 -11.24
N ALA A 208 -3.24 -14.25 -10.39
CA ALA A 208 -2.04 -15.08 -10.25
C ALA A 208 -1.68 -15.79 -11.56
N ARG A 209 -2.68 -16.31 -12.29
CA ARG A 209 -2.48 -16.89 -13.63
C ARG A 209 -1.95 -15.86 -14.63
N ALA A 210 -2.52 -14.65 -14.65
CA ALA A 210 -2.06 -13.56 -15.51
C ALA A 210 -0.61 -13.13 -15.20
N MET A 211 -0.23 -13.14 -13.92
CA MET A 211 1.14 -12.88 -13.45
C MET A 211 2.10 -14.06 -13.65
N ARG A 212 1.64 -15.16 -14.27
CA ARG A 212 2.43 -16.38 -14.53
C ARG A 212 2.99 -17.04 -13.27
N LYS A 213 2.23 -17.00 -12.17
CA LYS A 213 2.54 -17.76 -10.96
C LYS A 213 2.48 -19.26 -11.19
N ASN A 214 3.14 -20.03 -10.33
CA ASN A 214 3.12 -21.49 -10.41
C ASN A 214 1.68 -22.03 -10.36
N VAL A 215 1.44 -23.07 -11.14
CA VAL A 215 0.16 -23.79 -11.19
C VAL A 215 -0.29 -24.29 -9.81
N ASP A 216 0.65 -24.69 -8.95
CA ASP A 216 0.35 -25.14 -7.59
C ASP A 216 -0.17 -24.01 -6.70
N LEU A 217 0.37 -22.79 -6.85
CA LEU A 217 -0.14 -21.61 -6.16
C LEU A 217 -1.54 -21.24 -6.67
N VAL A 218 -1.74 -21.30 -7.99
CA VAL A 218 -3.03 -21.00 -8.62
C VAL A 218 -4.12 -21.95 -8.11
N HIS A 219 -3.88 -23.26 -8.11
CA HIS A 219 -4.84 -24.24 -7.59
C HIS A 219 -5.12 -24.04 -6.11
N TRP A 220 -4.08 -23.74 -5.32
CA TRP A 220 -4.25 -23.42 -3.91
C TRP A 220 -5.16 -22.18 -3.70
N LEU A 221 -5.01 -21.13 -4.52
CA LEU A 221 -5.86 -19.94 -4.47
C LEU A 221 -7.31 -20.25 -4.88
N GLU A 222 -7.52 -21.08 -5.90
CA GLU A 222 -8.86 -21.53 -6.32
C GLU A 222 -9.60 -22.23 -5.19
N ASP A 223 -8.92 -23.11 -4.46
CA ASP A 223 -9.49 -23.80 -3.30
C ASP A 223 -9.84 -22.82 -2.17
N LYS A 224 -8.99 -21.81 -1.93
CA LYS A 224 -9.28 -20.76 -0.94
C LYS A 224 -10.48 -19.91 -1.32
N CYS A 225 -10.59 -19.44 -2.57
CA CYS A 225 -11.73 -18.65 -3.03
C CYS A 225 -13.06 -19.42 -2.89
N ARG A 226 -13.09 -20.73 -3.21
CA ARG A 226 -14.28 -21.57 -3.05
C ARG A 226 -14.72 -21.76 -1.60
N SER A 227 -13.76 -21.73 -0.66
CA SER A 227 -14.07 -21.86 0.77
C SER A 227 -14.74 -20.64 1.39
N VAL A 228 -14.68 -19.48 0.71
CA VAL A 228 -15.32 -18.22 1.16
C VAL A 228 -16.78 -18.13 0.69
N THR A 229 -17.12 -18.80 -0.41
CA THR A 229 -18.46 -18.75 -1.03
C THR A 229 -19.48 -19.76 -0.48
N ASN A 230 -19.08 -20.64 0.44
CA ASN A 230 -19.93 -21.64 1.11
C ASN A 230 -20.09 -21.33 2.60
#